data_AF-A0AAU9WE22-F1
#
_entry.id   AF-A0AAU9WE22-F1
#
_cell.length_a   1.000
_cell.length_b   1.000
_cell.length_c   1.000
_cell.angle_alpha   90.00
_cell.angle_beta   90.00
_cell.angle_gamma   90.00
#
_symmetry.space_group_name_H-M   'P 1'
#
loop_
_entity.id
_entity.type
_entity.pdbx_description
1 polymer ?
#
loop_
_entity_poly.entity_id
_entity_poly.type
_entity_poly.pdbx_seq_one_letter_code
_entity_poly.pdbx_strand_id
1 'polypeptide(L)'
;MLLALLSGQRCQTLHLLSVSNMVLKDDSCVFIINKLLKTSWPGKHVSDLTFTAYSPDNRLCPIVCLSEYEKEDQLLVSFQKPHKPVSTDTISRWLKTVLEKSGIDTSVFKGHSTRAASASAA
;
A
#
# COMPACT_ATOMS: atom_id res chain seq x y z
N MET A 1 -1.16 3.30 -5.85
CA MET A 1 -1.04 4.71 -5.39
C MET A 1 -1.99 4.99 -4.23
N LEU A 2 -3.31 4.77 -4.38
CA LEU A 2 -4.31 5.02 -3.31
C LEU A 2 -3.91 4.44 -1.94
N LEU A 3 -3.55 3.15 -1.89
CA LEU A 3 -3.12 2.49 -0.66
C LEU A 3 -1.88 3.16 -0.02
N ALA A 4 -0.97 3.68 -0.83
CA ALA A 4 0.24 4.35 -0.33
C ALA A 4 -0.09 5.72 0.30
N LEU A 5 -0.98 6.49 -0.33
CA LEU A 5 -1.41 7.80 0.17
C LEU A 5 -2.25 7.68 1.45
N LEU A 6 -3.20 6.74 1.47
CA LEU A 6 -4.11 6.56 2.60
C LEU A 6 -3.41 5.94 3.83
N SER A 7 -2.53 4.96 3.61
CA SER A 7 -1.82 4.32 4.72
C SER A 7 -0.64 5.14 5.25
N GLY A 8 -0.05 5.99 4.40
CA GLY A 8 1.18 6.72 4.72
C GLY A 8 2.37 5.82 5.07
N GLN A 9 2.34 4.53 4.69
CA GLN A 9 3.34 3.54 5.08
C GLN A 9 4.53 3.47 4.13
N ARG A 10 5.61 2.78 4.57
CA ARG A 10 6.78 2.51 3.72
C ARG A 10 6.46 1.45 2.66
N CYS A 11 7.25 1.44 1.59
CA CYS A 11 7.20 0.40 0.54
C CYS A 11 7.31 -1.02 1.10
N GLN A 12 8.06 -1.21 2.20
CA GLN A 12 8.16 -2.51 2.89
C GLN A 12 6.79 -2.98 3.39
N THR A 13 5.98 -2.10 3.98
CA THR A 13 4.64 -2.45 4.46
C THR A 13 3.70 -2.74 3.30
N LEU A 14 3.76 -1.93 2.23
CA LEU A 14 2.96 -2.16 1.02
C LEU A 14 3.29 -3.49 0.34
N HIS A 15 4.56 -3.90 0.37
CA HIS A 15 5.01 -5.21 -0.14
C HIS A 15 4.45 -6.39 0.66
N LEU A 16 4.15 -6.20 1.95
CA LEU A 16 3.62 -7.24 2.83
C LEU A 16 2.10 -7.41 2.73
N LEU A 17 1.41 -6.55 1.97
CA LEU A 17 -0.02 -6.69 1.75
C LEU A 17 -0.31 -7.99 1.01
N SER A 18 -1.13 -8.82 1.65
CA SER A 18 -1.51 -10.15 1.18
C SER A 18 -3.03 -10.28 1.25
N VAL A 19 -3.62 -10.90 0.23
CA VAL A 19 -5.07 -11.14 0.17
C VAL A 19 -5.51 -12.12 1.27
N SER A 20 -4.65 -13.08 1.61
CA SER A 20 -4.89 -14.06 2.67
C SER A 20 -4.96 -13.44 4.07
N ASN A 21 -4.35 -12.26 4.26
CA ASN A 21 -4.43 -11.47 5.49
C ASN A 21 -5.29 -10.20 5.32
N MET A 22 -6.22 -10.21 4.36
CA MET A 22 -7.13 -9.11 4.06
C MET A 22 -8.54 -9.48 4.49
N VAL A 23 -9.19 -8.59 5.26
CA VAL A 23 -10.60 -8.69 5.61
C VAL A 23 -11.33 -7.55 4.92
N LEU A 24 -12.00 -7.87 3.81
CA LEU A 24 -12.83 -6.94 3.07
C LEU A 24 -14.26 -6.95 3.63
N LYS A 25 -14.78 -5.77 3.95
CA LYS A 25 -16.17 -5.50 4.33
C LYS A 25 -16.72 -4.43 3.39
N ASP A 26 -18.04 -4.23 3.38
CA ASP A 26 -18.70 -3.27 2.50
C ASP A 26 -18.18 -1.83 2.72
N ASP A 27 -17.96 -1.45 3.98
CA ASP A 27 -17.54 -0.09 4.35
C ASP A 27 -16.04 0.05 4.66
N SER A 28 -15.32 -1.06 4.80
CA SER A 28 -13.91 -1.02 5.22
C SER A 28 -13.11 -2.26 4.81
N CYS A 29 -11.81 -2.08 4.62
CA CYS A 29 -10.86 -3.15 4.37
C CYS A 29 -9.76 -3.09 5.42
N VAL A 30 -9.47 -4.20 6.07
CA VAL A 30 -8.37 -4.30 7.04
C VAL A 30 -7.32 -5.28 6.52
N PHE A 31 -6.06 -4.86 6.51
CA PHE A 31 -4.93 -5.74 6.26
C PHE A 31 -4.16 -6.00 7.54
N ILE A 32 -4.03 -7.27 7.89
CA ILE A 32 -3.30 -7.74 9.06
C ILE A 32 -1.84 -7.94 8.68
N ILE A 33 -0.93 -7.24 9.36
CA ILE A 33 0.52 -7.32 9.08
C ILE A 33 1.17 -8.30 10.05
N ASN A 34 1.25 -9.57 9.63
CA ASN A 34 1.79 -10.65 10.46
C ASN A 34 3.32 -10.79 10.45
N LYS A 35 4.04 -9.99 9.64
CA LYS A 35 5.51 -10.07 9.55
C LYS A 35 6.17 -8.90 10.27
N LEU A 36 7.31 -9.19 10.91
CA LEU A 36 8.13 -8.17 11.57
C LEU A 36 8.63 -7.14 10.56
N LEU A 37 8.35 -5.88 10.84
CA LEU A 37 8.86 -4.74 10.09
C LEU A 37 10.14 -4.22 10.75
N LYS A 38 10.95 -3.44 10.02
CA LYS A 38 12.11 -2.77 10.63
C LYS A 38 11.71 -1.86 11.82
N THR A 39 10.45 -1.44 11.87
CA THR A 39 9.87 -0.63 12.95
C THR A 39 9.17 -1.43 14.05
N SER A 40 9.12 -2.77 13.97
CA SER A 40 8.57 -3.57 15.05
C SER A 40 9.56 -3.64 16.21
N TRP A 41 9.07 -3.51 17.44
CA TRP A 41 9.86 -3.66 18.66
C TRP A 41 9.08 -4.52 19.67
N PRO A 42 9.75 -5.20 20.61
CA PRO A 42 9.06 -5.94 21.67
C PRO A 42 8.07 -5.04 22.40
N GLY A 43 6.79 -5.43 22.43
CA GLY A 43 5.70 -4.65 23.03
C GLY A 43 5.06 -3.58 22.14
N LYS A 44 5.62 -3.28 20.95
CA LYS A 44 5.02 -2.38 19.95
C LYS A 44 4.69 -3.18 18.69
N HIS A 45 3.50 -3.77 18.68
CA HIS A 45 2.97 -4.43 17.49
C HIS A 45 2.64 -3.38 16.41
N VAL A 46 2.90 -3.72 15.15
CA VAL A 46 2.48 -2.88 14.01
C VAL A 46 0.96 -2.90 13.96
N SER A 47 0.33 -1.72 13.94
CA SER A 47 -1.12 -1.62 13.81
C SER A 47 -1.57 -2.13 12.44
N ASP A 48 -2.69 -2.84 12.40
CA ASP A 48 -3.33 -3.26 11.16
C ASP A 48 -3.66 -2.04 10.29
N LEU A 49 -3.63 -2.24 8.97
CA LEU A 49 -3.94 -1.18 8.02
C LEU A 49 -5.42 -1.20 7.68
N THR A 50 -6.15 -0.24 8.23
CA THR A 50 -7.57 -0.03 7.95
C THR A 50 -7.76 1.02 6.88
N PHE A 51 -8.48 0.66 5.83
CA PHE A 51 -8.95 1.55 4.76
C PHE A 51 -10.49 1.63 4.83
N THR A 52 -11.04 2.82 4.67
CA THR A 52 -12.49 3.04 4.66
C THR A 52 -12.98 3.29 3.24
N ALA A 53 -14.23 2.92 2.97
CA ALA A 53 -14.90 3.26 1.73
C ALA A 53 -14.96 4.79 1.54
N TYR A 54 -14.89 5.21 0.28
CA TYR A 54 -15.04 6.61 -0.11
C TYR A 54 -16.27 6.75 -1.02
N SER A 55 -17.42 6.98 -0.40
CA SER A 55 -18.72 7.12 -1.07
C SER A 55 -18.83 8.29 -2.07
N PRO A 56 -18.13 9.44 -1.89
CA PRO A 56 -18.29 10.57 -2.82
C PRO A 56 -17.80 10.31 -4.24
N ASP A 57 -16.78 9.46 -4.44
CA ASP A 57 -16.29 9.09 -5.77
C ASP A 57 -15.73 7.66 -5.78
N ASN A 58 -16.43 6.75 -6.46
CA ASN A 58 -16.03 5.35 -6.58
C ASN A 58 -14.66 5.17 -7.24
N ARG A 59 -14.21 6.13 -8.08
CA ARG A 59 -12.89 6.08 -8.74
C ARG A 59 -11.73 6.27 -7.76
N LEU A 60 -11.99 6.86 -6.59
CA LEU A 60 -11.03 7.08 -5.51
C LEU A 60 -11.23 6.10 -4.35
N CYS A 61 -12.24 5.24 -4.41
CA CYS A 61 -12.57 4.33 -3.34
C CYS A 61 -11.60 3.15 -3.29
N PRO A 62 -10.85 2.96 -2.19
CA PRO A 62 -9.92 1.83 -2.07
C PRO A 62 -10.64 0.48 -2.04
N ILE A 63 -11.88 0.42 -1.54
CA ILE A 63 -12.66 -0.82 -1.44
C ILE A 63 -13.07 -1.31 -2.82
N VAL A 64 -13.62 -0.41 -3.65
CA VAL A 64 -13.95 -0.71 -5.06
C VAL A 64 -12.70 -1.07 -5.85
N CYS A 65 -11.59 -0.37 -5.63
CA CYS A 65 -10.33 -0.71 -6.28
C CYS A 65 -9.83 -2.11 -5.88
N LEU A 66 -10.00 -2.51 -4.62
CA LEU A 66 -9.57 -3.81 -4.11
C LEU A 66 -10.49 -4.96 -4.52
N SER A 67 -11.79 -4.71 -4.74
CA SER A 67 -12.72 -5.75 -5.20
C SER A 67 -12.45 -6.21 -6.62
N GLU A 68 -11.90 -5.33 -7.46
CA GLU A 68 -11.52 -5.64 -8.85
C GLU A 68 -10.16 -6.35 -8.97
N TYR A 69 -9.36 -6.39 -7.90
CA TYR A 69 -8.06 -7.04 -7.94
C TYR A 69 -8.20 -8.58 -7.90
N GLU A 70 -7.43 -9.25 -8.75
CA GLU A 70 -7.38 -10.72 -8.78
C GLU A 70 -6.76 -11.26 -7.48
N LYS A 71 -7.40 -12.28 -6.90
CA LYS A 71 -7.07 -12.81 -5.57
C LYS A 71 -5.92 -13.82 -5.65
N GLU A 72 -4.71 -13.31 -5.85
CA GLU A 72 -3.47 -14.04 -5.62
C GLU A 72 -3.02 -13.88 -4.15
N ASP A 73 -2.15 -14.77 -3.65
CA ASP A 73 -1.68 -14.72 -2.25
C ASP A 73 -1.07 -13.37 -1.86
N GLN A 74 -0.33 -12.75 -2.79
CA GLN A 74 0.23 -11.41 -2.62
C GLN A 74 -0.57 -10.38 -3.43
N LEU A 75 -0.87 -9.22 -2.83
CA LEU A 75 -1.70 -8.20 -3.47
C LEU A 75 -1.01 -7.56 -4.69
N LEU A 76 0.30 -7.36 -4.62
CA LEU A 76 1.09 -6.73 -5.67
C LEU A 76 1.95 -7.77 -6.40
N VAL A 77 1.55 -8.11 -7.62
CA VAL A 77 2.18 -9.12 -8.47
C VAL A 77 2.69 -8.53 -9.79
N SER A 78 3.64 -9.23 -10.43
CA SER A 78 4.18 -8.86 -11.72
C SER A 78 3.22 -9.24 -12.85
N PHE A 79 3.19 -8.42 -13.91
CA PHE A 79 2.41 -8.73 -15.11
C PHE A 79 3.01 -9.90 -15.92
N GLN A 80 4.31 -10.17 -15.77
CA GLN A 80 4.99 -11.24 -16.49
C GLN A 80 4.67 -12.60 -15.86
N LYS A 81 4.37 -13.61 -16.68
CA LYS A 81 4.15 -14.99 -16.22
C LYS A 81 5.49 -15.67 -15.86
N PRO A 82 5.54 -16.48 -14.79
CA PRO A 82 4.48 -16.65 -13.78
C PRO A 82 4.34 -15.38 -12.92
N HIS A 83 3.11 -15.03 -12.54
CA HIS A 83 2.74 -13.79 -11.83
C HIS A 83 3.30 -13.74 -10.41
N LYS A 84 4.60 -13.43 -10.28
CA LYS A 84 5.30 -13.45 -9.00
C LYS A 84 5.07 -12.15 -8.21
N PRO A 85 5.18 -12.19 -6.88
CA PRO A 85 5.41 -11.02 -6.03
C PRO A 85 6.38 -9.98 -6.64
N VAL A 86 5.98 -8.71 -6.69
CA VAL A 86 6.92 -7.63 -7.04
C VAL A 86 7.81 -7.27 -5.85
N SER A 87 9.02 -6.79 -6.11
CA SER A 87 9.92 -6.31 -5.07
C SER A 87 9.55 -4.91 -4.55
N THR A 88 10.08 -4.55 -3.38
CA THR A 88 9.94 -3.20 -2.79
C THR A 88 10.45 -2.09 -3.71
N ASP A 89 11.52 -2.35 -4.48
CA ASP A 89 12.09 -1.40 -5.43
C ASP A 89 11.13 -1.13 -6.60
N THR A 90 10.46 -2.17 -7.10
CA THR A 90 9.43 -2.02 -8.13
C THR A 90 8.27 -1.15 -7.65
N ILE A 91 7.79 -1.37 -6.42
CA ILE A 91 6.76 -0.53 -5.81
C ILE A 91 7.24 0.93 -5.71
N SER A 92 8.46 1.16 -5.25
CA SER A 92 9.05 2.51 -5.14
C SER A 92 9.13 3.21 -6.51
N ARG A 93 9.53 2.48 -7.56
CA ARG A 93 9.54 2.99 -8.94
C ARG A 93 8.14 3.34 -9.43
N TRP A 94 7.14 2.46 -9.21
CA TRP A 94 5.76 2.75 -9.58
C TRP A 94 5.22 4.01 -8.90
N LEU A 95 5.48 4.18 -7.59
CA LEU A 95 5.08 5.38 -6.87
C LEU A 95 5.74 6.63 -7.47
N LYS A 96 7.05 6.58 -7.72
CA LYS A 96 7.78 7.70 -8.34
C LYS A 96 7.23 8.03 -9.74
N THR A 97 6.99 7.04 -10.58
CA THR A 97 6.44 7.24 -11.93
C THR A 97 5.05 7.87 -11.89
N VAL A 98 4.19 7.48 -10.93
CA VAL A 98 2.87 8.10 -10.80
C VAL A 98 3.00 9.54 -10.31
N LEU A 99 3.90 9.85 -9.38
CA LEU A 99 4.17 11.23 -8.96
C LEU A 99 4.61 12.10 -10.16
N GLU A 100 5.54 11.60 -10.96
CA GLU A 100 6.02 12.26 -12.18
C GLU A 100 4.89 12.53 -13.18
N LYS A 101 4.07 11.51 -13.46
CA LYS A 101 2.91 11.63 -14.35
C LYS A 101 1.85 12.61 -13.83
N SER A 102 1.78 12.80 -12.52
CA SER A 102 0.91 13.80 -11.88
C SER A 102 1.52 15.21 -11.85
N GLY A 103 2.68 15.44 -12.48
CA GLY A 103 3.36 16.74 -12.52
C GLY A 103 4.13 17.10 -11.26
N ILE A 104 4.38 16.14 -10.37
CA ILE A 104 5.17 16.36 -9.15
C ILE A 104 6.65 16.22 -9.48
N ASP A 105 7.45 17.20 -9.07
CA ASP A 105 8.89 17.21 -9.30
C ASP A 105 9.58 16.04 -8.57
N THR A 106 9.99 15.03 -9.35
CA THR A 106 10.64 13.84 -8.78
C THR A 106 12.14 13.99 -8.53
N SER A 107 12.71 15.16 -8.81
CA SER A 107 14.05 15.53 -8.34
C SER A 107 14.03 15.71 -6.82
N VAL A 108 12.96 16.33 -6.30
CA VAL A 108 12.70 16.58 -4.87
C VAL A 108 11.91 15.43 -4.24
N PHE A 109 10.79 15.01 -4.84
CA PHE A 109 9.90 14.00 -4.28
C PHE A 109 10.21 12.59 -4.83
N LYS A 110 10.39 11.61 -3.96
CA LYS A 110 10.74 10.23 -4.34
C LYS A 110 9.57 9.28 -4.07
N GLY A 111 9.72 8.00 -4.41
CA GLY A 111 8.70 6.97 -4.14
C GLY A 111 8.32 6.86 -2.65
N HIS A 112 9.17 7.32 -1.74
CA HIS A 112 8.89 7.38 -0.30
C HIS A 112 8.17 8.66 0.17
N SER A 113 8.00 9.66 -0.70
CA SER A 113 7.37 10.94 -0.38
C SER A 113 5.84 10.85 -0.24
N THR A 114 5.26 9.67 -0.42
CA THR A 114 3.86 9.37 -0.06
C THR A 114 3.66 9.10 1.44
N ARG A 115 4.74 9.10 2.24
CA ARG A 115 4.68 8.86 3.68
C ARG A 115 4.11 10.08 4.41
N ALA A 116 3.23 9.84 5.38
CA ALA A 116 2.72 10.89 6.24
C ALA A 116 3.87 11.54 7.05
N ALA A 117 3.86 12.87 7.17
CA ALA A 117 4.85 13.60 7.97
C ALA A 117 4.85 13.16 9.44
N SER A 118 3.69 12.78 9.99
CA SER A 118 3.53 12.27 11.36
C SER A 118 4.20 10.92 11.60
N ALA A 119 4.41 10.11 10.57
CA ALA A 119 5.12 8.84 10.71
C ALA A 119 6.62 9.05 10.94
N SER A 120 7.17 10.26 10.72
CA SER A 120 8.60 10.60 10.87
C SER A 120 9.07 10.83 12.31
N ALA A 121 8.17 10.92 13.29
CA ALA A 121 8.56 10.82 14.70
C ALA A 121 8.82 9.34 15.02
N ALA A 122 10.09 8.95 14.94
CA ALA A 122 10.60 7.65 15.36
C ALA A 122 10.83 7.64 16.87
#